data_AF-A0A316QQ88-F1
#
_entry.id   AF-A0A316QQ88-F1
#
_cell.length_a   1.000
_cell.length_b   1.000
_cell.length_c   1.000
_cell.angle_alpha   90.00
_cell.angle_beta   90.00
_cell.angle_gamma   90.00
#
_symmetry.space_group_name_H-M   'P 1'
#
loop_
_entity.id
_entity.type
_entity.pdbx_description
1 polymer ?
#
loop_
_entity_poly.entity_id
_entity_poly.type
_entity_poly.pdbx_seq_one_letter_code
_entity_poly.pdbx_strand_id
1 'polypeptide(L)' 'MRELIGKKVRLVFLTGAFQGGGVAAATYTLLEIQEGFAKVCDDKNRVMYYNLSQIKRISEAEEARREGGEAL' A
#
# COMPACT_ATOMS: atom_id res chain seq x y z
N MET A 1 8.10 -8.21 -6.42
CA MET A 1 7.17 -8.09 -5.27
C MET A 1 7.77 -8.64 -3.96
N ARG A 2 8.40 -9.83 -3.95
CA ARG A 2 9.17 -10.30 -2.76
C ARG A 2 10.27 -9.32 -2.32
N GLU A 3 10.86 -8.58 -3.26
CA GLU A 3 11.88 -7.54 -3.02
C GLU A 3 11.37 -6.30 -2.27
N LEU A 4 10.05 -6.17 -2.10
CA LEU A 4 9.42 -5.09 -1.34
C LEU A 4 9.23 -5.45 0.13
N ILE A 5 9.38 -6.74 0.49
CA ILE A 5 9.23 -7.19 1.88
C ILE A 5 10.33 -6.54 2.75
N GLY A 6 9.92 -6.01 3.89
CA GLY A 6 10.75 -5.23 4.81
C GLY A 6 10.86 -3.74 4.44
N LYS A 7 10.37 -3.30 3.28
CA LYS A 7 10.46 -1.91 2.81
C LYS A 7 9.19 -1.11 3.11
N LYS A 8 9.34 0.22 3.16
CA LYS A 8 8.21 1.15 3.13
C LYS A 8 7.62 1.18 1.72
N VAL A 9 6.35 0.83 1.62
CA VAL A 9 5.58 0.77 0.38
C VAL A 9 4.38 1.71 0.45
N ARG A 10 3.99 2.27 -0.69
CA ARG A 10 2.70 2.92 -0.87
C ARG A 10 1.71 1.89 -1.43
N LEU A 11 0.64 1.64 -0.67
CA LEU A 11 -0.50 0.86 -1.14
C LEU A 11 -1.55 1.81 -1.68
N VAL A 12 -2.00 1.57 -2.92
CA VAL A 12 -3.13 2.28 -3.53
C VAL A 12 -4.29 1.30 -3.61
N PHE A 13 -5.41 1.61 -2.97
CA PHE A 13 -6.59 0.74 -2.98
C PHE A 13 -7.49 1.03 -4.20
N LEU A 14 -8.25 0.01 -4.64
CA LEU A 14 -9.31 0.19 -5.62
C LEU A 14 -10.41 1.08 -5.03
N THR A 15 -10.93 2.01 -5.84
CA THR A 15 -11.89 3.05 -5.44
C THR A 15 -13.16 2.51 -4.77
N GLY A 16 -13.58 1.28 -5.09
CA GLY A 16 -14.74 0.62 -4.48
C GLY A 16 -14.46 -0.17 -3.20
N ALA A 17 -13.18 -0.39 -2.84
CA ALA A 17 -12.81 -1.12 -1.64
C ALA A 17 -12.67 -0.21 -0.40
N PHE A 18 -12.64 1.11 -0.59
CA PHE A 18 -12.50 2.08 0.49
C PHE A 18 -13.86 2.72 0.78
N GLN A 19 -14.50 2.32 1.90
CA GLN A 19 -15.83 2.80 2.32
C GLN A 19 -15.90 4.32 2.60
N GLY A 20 -14.80 5.06 2.52
CA GLY A 20 -14.71 6.50 2.85
C GLY A 20 -14.73 7.47 1.67
N GLY A 21 -14.94 7.02 0.42
CA GLY A 21 -15.02 7.91 -0.74
C GLY A 21 -13.67 8.54 -1.11
N GLY A 22 -12.80 7.77 -1.77
CA GLY A 22 -11.55 8.27 -2.32
C GLY A 22 -10.57 7.14 -2.69
N VAL A 23 -9.62 7.44 -3.59
CA VAL A 23 -8.43 6.60 -3.79
C VAL A 23 -7.58 6.73 -2.53
N ALA A 24 -7.81 5.87 -1.55
CA ALA A 24 -6.94 5.82 -0.39
C ALA A 24 -5.60 5.25 -0.85
N ALA A 25 -4.58 6.10 -0.80
CA ALA A 25 -3.21 5.65 -0.86
C ALA A 25 -2.59 5.88 0.51
N ALA A 26 -1.98 4.86 1.08
CA ALA A 26 -1.34 4.95 2.39
C ALA A 26 0.01 4.24 2.38
N THR A 27 0.92 4.72 3.21
CA THR A 27 2.27 4.19 3.34
C THR A 27 2.31 3.21 4.50
N TYR A 28 2.90 2.05 4.26
CA TYR A 28 3.11 1.02 5.26
C TYR A 28 4.47 0.36 5.07
N THR A 29 4.95 -0.36 6.07
CA THR A 29 6.02 -1.34 5.87
C THR A 29 5.38 -2.66 5.44
N LEU A 30 5.80 -3.21 4.30
CA LEU A 30 5.34 -4.52 3.85
C LEU A 30 6.06 -5.61 4.65
N LEU A 31 5.31 -6.40 5.42
CA LEU A 31 5.90 -7.46 6.25
C LEU A 31 5.90 -8.80 5.51
N GLU A 32 4.84 -9.10 4.79
CA GLU A 32 4.65 -10.40 4.15
C GLU A 32 3.59 -10.31 3.04
N ILE A 33 3.68 -11.22 2.06
CA ILE A 33 2.63 -11.47 1.08
C ILE A 33 2.38 -12.98 1.06
N GLN A 34 1.17 -13.39 1.39
CA GLN A 34 0.75 -14.79 1.41
C GLN A 34 -0.71 -14.91 0.96
N GLU A 35 -1.00 -15.92 0.13
CA GLU A 35 -2.36 -16.39 -0.17
C GLU A 35 -3.41 -15.28 -0.43
N GLY A 36 -3.08 -14.32 -1.30
CA GLY A 36 -4.03 -13.26 -1.66
C GLY A 36 -4.13 -12.12 -0.65
N PHE A 37 -3.29 -12.09 0.39
CA PHE A 37 -3.21 -11.01 1.36
C PHE A 37 -1.81 -10.38 1.42
N ALA A 38 -1.77 -9.07 1.68
CA ALA A 38 -0.59 -8.34 2.10
C ALA A 38 -0.69 -8.04 3.60
N LYS A 39 0.30 -8.49 4.36
CA LYS A 39 0.47 -8.12 5.76
C LYS A 39 1.37 -6.90 5.83
N VAL A 40 0.87 -5.83 6.44
CA VAL A 40 1.57 -4.56 6.53
C VAL A 40 1.57 -3.99 7.94
N CYS A 41 2.51 -3.08 8.20
CA CYS A 41 2.64 -2.37 9.46
C CYS A 41 2.58 -0.86 9.22
N ASP A 42 1.77 -0.13 9.99
CA ASP A 42 1.76 1.34 9.93
C ASP A 42 2.83 1.97 10.84
N ASP A 43 3.00 3.29 10.78
CA ASP A 43 3.98 4.02 11.60
C ASP A 43 3.65 3.99 13.12
N LYS A 44 2.47 3.50 13.51
CA LYS A 44 2.07 3.27 14.92
C LYS A 44 2.29 1.82 15.36
N ASN A 45 3.06 1.05 14.58
CA ASN A 45 3.32 -0.38 14.78
C ASN A 45 2.04 -1.25 14.79
N ARG A 46 0.96 -0.79 14.14
CA ARG A 46 -0.26 -1.58 14.00
C ARG A 46 -0.14 -2.48 12.78
N VAL A 47 -0.32 -3.78 13.00
CA VAL A 47 -0.30 -4.79 11.93
C VAL A 47 -1.69 -4.92 11.33
N MET A 48 -1.76 -4.87 10.01
CA MET A 48 -3.00 -4.91 9.23
C MET A 48 -2.85 -5.89 8.08
N TYR A 49 -3.98 -6.49 7.67
CA TYR A 49 -4.04 -7.41 6.55
C TYR A 49 -4.98 -6.84 5.50
N TYR A 50 -4.47 -6.73 4.27
CA TYR A 50 -5.25 -6.25 3.13
C TYR A 50 -5.35 -7.33 2.07
N ASN A 51 -6.55 -7.51 1.52
CA ASN A 51 -6.73 -8.41 0.40
C ASN A 51 -6.09 -7.80 -0.85
N LEU A 52 -5.21 -8.55 -1.52
CA LEU A 52 -4.52 -8.11 -2.74
C LEU A 52 -5.49 -7.74 -3.85
N SER A 53 -6.66 -8.38 -3.92
CA SER A 53 -7.70 -8.02 -4.91
C SER A 53 -8.26 -6.61 -4.71
N GLN A 54 -8.11 -6.02 -3.51
CA GLN A 54 -8.53 -4.66 -3.19
C GLN A 54 -7.42 -3.62 -3.40
N ILE A 55 -6.20 -4.08 -3.70
CA ILE A 55 -5.04 -3.22 -3.90
C ILE A 55 -4.79 -3.04 -5.40
N LYS A 56 -4.91 -1.80 -5.87
CA LYS A 56 -4.62 -1.42 -7.26
C LYS A 56 -3.12 -1.43 -7.56
N ARG A 57 -2.30 -0.95 -6.62
CA ARG A 57 -0.85 -0.82 -6.82
C ARG A 57 -0.10 -0.91 -5.49
N ILE A 58 1.07 -1.55 -5.53
CA ILE A 58 2.08 -1.57 -4.48
C ILE A 58 3.38 -1.06 -5.10
N SER A 59 3.98 -0.02 -4.53
CA SER A 59 5.29 0.51 -4.98
C SER A 59 6.13 0.92 -3.78
N GLU A 60 7.44 1.08 -3.95
CA GLU A 60 8.25 1.69 -2.89
C GLU A 60 7.78 3.12 -2.61
N ALA A 61 7.85 3.53 -1.34
CA ALA A 61 7.41 4.85 -0.92
C ALA A 61 8.26 5.98 -1.54
N GLU A 62 9.53 5.73 -1.86
CA GLU A 62 10.40 6.69 -2.54
C GLU A 62 10.04 6.89 -4.02
N GLU A 63 9.65 5.83 -4.73
CA GLU A 63 9.17 5.93 -6.12
C GLU A 63 7.85 6.69 -6.21
N ALA A 64 6.98 6.54 -5.20
CA ALA A 64 5.68 7.20 -5.17
C ALA A 64 5.75 8.73 -4.98
N ARG A 65 6.90 9.30 -4.60
CA ARG A 65 7.13 10.75 -4.59
C ARG A 65 7.44 11.31 -5.98
N ARG A 66 8.03 10.51 -6.88
CA ARG A 66 8.35 10.93 -8.25
C ARG A 66 7.12 10.96 -9.15
N GLU A 67 6.14 10.10 -8.89
CA GLU A 67 4.87 10.07 -9.67
C GLU A 67 3.77 10.99 -9.11
N GLY A 68 3.96 11.57 -7.91
CA GLY A 68 3.01 12.49 -7.28
C GLY A 68 3.40 13.97 -7.35
N GLY A 69 4.45 14.29 -8.11
CA GLY A 69 5.00 15.63 -8.28
C GLY A 69 4.67 16.22 -9.65
N GLU A 70 3.41 16.17 -10.08
CA GLU A 70 2.87 17.02 -11.15
C GLU A 70 1.34 17.02 -11.07
N ALA A 71 0.80 18.02 -10.36
CA ALA A 71 -0.41 18.75 -10.74
C ALA A 71 -0.47 20.01 -9.86
N LEU A 72 -0.48 21.16 -10.55
CA LEU A 72 -0.58 22.54 -10.08
C LEU A 72 -1.52 22.77 -8.88
#